data_AF-A0A7J2WRZ5-F1
#
_entry.id   AF-A0A7J2WRZ5-F1
#
_cell.length_a   1.000
_cell.length_b   1.000
_cell.length_c   1.000
_cell.angle_alpha   90.00
_cell.angle_beta   90.00
_cell.angle_gamma   90.00
#
_symmetry.space_group_name_H-M   'P 1'
#
loop_
_entity.id
_entity.type
_entity.pdbx_description
1 polymer ?
#
loop_
_entity_poly.entity_id
_entity_poly.type
_entity_poly.pdbx_seq_one_letter_code
_entity_poly.pdbx_strand_id
1 'polypeptide(L)'
;MGGVVRVALALILILLPVSLSPACPPNAGYVGAIYKQGSDLDSLMEFLRVSGISSSMEVGSFNFSPYSDLSYPSIYINLGSYEEGGSVKAYIFPGSSYTLLMVETDTDLSEAPLIYAESLLSGYLNPELIVNVSASPNNWVPPVPLAEWSKLEKGEELSISVYKCGFIYSRLRKPQIERVGVIANDIDYSLSFNVIREAFERRGVEVDYLGSGTRALINAQKYRAVIILGGPRAPIVGRGVIPIIGEERKGLEERGWVIITRPWGTGIAVVIAGADRYLTRDAVKKFVSSELFERVVKVVKEGGEIKSISQKKGLVELVSSFGRCGYQEGPDLSVTVRGSYAYANYSLGHANPCAKFVLRDYEVEGNRIKIELSMEETAEICVQCVGVIYADFVIGPLPPGSYELCIRGVCVQFEI
;
A
#
# COMPACT_ATOMS: atom_id res chain seq x y z
N MET A 1 13.25 7.43 -63.35
CA MET A 1 13.66 6.95 -62.00
C MET A 1 12.77 7.44 -60.85
N GLY A 2 11.82 8.37 -61.04
CA GLY A 2 10.98 8.89 -59.94
C GLY A 2 9.73 8.08 -59.55
N GLY A 3 9.31 7.09 -60.35
CA GLY A 3 8.10 6.29 -60.10
C GLY A 3 8.31 5.17 -59.08
N VAL A 4 9.43 4.45 -59.16
CA VAL A 4 9.73 3.30 -58.30
C VAL A 4 10.00 3.75 -56.85
N VAL A 5 10.64 4.90 -56.67
CA VAL A 5 10.91 5.48 -55.33
C VAL A 5 9.62 5.89 -54.64
N ARG A 6 8.62 6.41 -55.37
CA ARG A 6 7.32 6.82 -54.80
C ARG A 6 6.46 5.63 -54.38
N VAL A 7 6.49 4.53 -55.15
CA VAL A 7 5.76 3.31 -54.81
C VAL A 7 6.42 2.59 -53.63
N ALA A 8 7.75 2.55 -53.57
CA ALA A 8 8.48 2.00 -52.44
C ALA A 8 8.25 2.80 -51.15
N LEU A 9 8.21 4.14 -51.22
CA LEU A 9 7.91 4.97 -50.05
C LEU A 9 6.47 4.78 -49.56
N ALA A 10 5.50 4.63 -50.48
CA ALA A 10 4.11 4.36 -50.13
C ALA A 10 3.93 2.96 -49.50
N LEU A 11 4.62 1.93 -50.01
CA LEU A 11 4.61 0.60 -49.40
C LEU A 11 5.28 0.58 -48.03
N ILE A 12 6.38 1.33 -47.83
CA ILE A 12 7.03 1.45 -46.51
C ILE A 12 6.13 2.21 -45.52
N LEU A 13 5.35 3.20 -45.97
CA LEU A 13 4.36 3.90 -45.15
C LEU A 13 3.14 3.04 -44.80
N ILE A 14 2.78 2.06 -45.64
CA ILE A 14 1.70 1.09 -45.38
C ILE A 14 2.19 -0.10 -44.55
N LEU A 15 3.49 -0.44 -44.63
CA LEU A 15 4.15 -1.50 -43.87
C LEU A 15 4.80 -1.01 -42.56
N LEU A 16 4.84 0.30 -42.32
CA LEU A 16 5.17 0.87 -41.02
C LEU A 16 4.11 0.35 -40.03
N PRO A 17 4.50 -0.36 -38.95
CA PRO A 17 3.54 -0.85 -37.98
C PRO A 17 2.83 0.35 -37.37
N VAL A 18 1.55 0.55 -37.74
CA VAL A 18 0.66 1.54 -37.13
C VAL A 18 0.22 1.05 -35.74
N SER A 19 1.16 0.58 -34.94
CA SER A 19 0.96 0.13 -33.56
C SER A 19 1.72 1.02 -32.58
N LEU A 20 1.76 2.32 -32.85
CA LEU A 20 1.81 3.33 -31.79
C LEU A 20 0.39 3.85 -31.63
N SER A 21 -0.54 2.99 -31.18
CA SER A 21 -1.70 3.54 -30.47
C SER A 21 -1.14 4.11 -29.16
N PRO A 22 -1.17 5.43 -28.93
CA PRO A 22 -0.83 5.94 -27.61
C PRO A 22 -1.77 5.25 -26.62
N ALA A 23 -1.23 4.39 -25.76
CA ALA A 23 -1.96 3.85 -24.64
C ALA A 23 -2.39 5.06 -23.80
N CYS A 24 -3.68 5.39 -23.81
CA CYS A 24 -4.18 6.52 -23.03
C CYS A 24 -4.10 6.18 -21.52
N PRO A 25 -3.91 7.20 -20.67
CA PRO A 25 -3.65 7.01 -19.25
C PRO A 25 -4.84 6.31 -18.55
N PRO A 26 -4.56 5.51 -17.50
CA PRO A 26 -5.61 4.87 -16.72
C PRO A 26 -6.46 5.90 -15.99
N ASN A 27 -7.72 5.56 -15.72
CA ASN A 27 -8.62 6.39 -14.93
C ASN A 27 -8.75 5.95 -13.47
N ALA A 28 -8.40 4.71 -13.15
CA ALA A 28 -8.41 4.16 -11.80
C ALA A 28 -7.44 2.97 -11.72
N GLY A 29 -7.48 2.23 -10.62
CA GLY A 29 -6.68 1.03 -10.46
C GLY A 29 -7.34 -0.05 -9.63
N TYR A 30 -6.64 -1.17 -9.54
CA TYR A 30 -6.92 -2.27 -8.64
C TYR A 30 -5.69 -2.54 -7.79
N VAL A 31 -5.89 -2.75 -6.50
CA VAL A 31 -4.90 -3.26 -5.55
C VAL A 31 -5.46 -4.52 -4.92
N GLY A 32 -4.66 -5.56 -4.76
CA GLY A 32 -5.16 -6.81 -4.19
C GLY A 32 -4.14 -7.57 -3.38
N ALA A 33 -4.64 -8.33 -2.41
CA ALA A 33 -3.89 -9.24 -1.55
C ALA A 33 -4.39 -10.67 -1.73
N ILE A 34 -3.45 -11.60 -1.92
CA ILE A 34 -3.73 -13.04 -2.02
C ILE A 34 -3.37 -13.69 -0.70
N TYR A 35 -4.35 -14.38 -0.12
CA TYR A 35 -4.25 -15.08 1.14
C TYR A 35 -4.05 -16.56 0.85
N LYS A 36 -3.05 -17.21 1.47
CA LYS A 36 -2.92 -18.67 1.51
C LYS A 36 -3.90 -19.25 2.52
N GLN A 37 -5.18 -19.07 2.21
CA GLN A 37 -6.33 -19.47 2.99
C GLN A 37 -7.46 -19.74 2.01
N GLY A 38 -8.03 -20.94 2.06
CA GLY A 38 -9.27 -21.25 1.35
C GLY A 38 -10.48 -20.54 1.95
N SER A 39 -11.43 -20.16 1.11
CA SER A 39 -12.69 -19.53 1.51
C SER A 39 -13.82 -20.18 0.72
N ASP A 40 -14.89 -20.58 1.42
CA ASP A 40 -16.14 -20.95 0.80
C ASP A 40 -17.13 -19.78 0.84
N LEU A 41 -17.98 -19.72 -0.17
CA LEU A 41 -18.93 -18.64 -0.39
C LEU A 41 -19.94 -18.50 0.76
N ASP A 42 -20.41 -19.62 1.31
CA ASP A 42 -21.46 -19.65 2.33
C ASP A 42 -20.96 -19.06 3.65
N SER A 43 -19.78 -19.50 4.11
CA SER A 43 -19.14 -18.97 5.31
C SER A 43 -18.82 -17.48 5.19
N LEU A 44 -18.38 -17.04 4.00
CA LEU A 44 -18.10 -15.63 3.74
C LEU A 44 -19.39 -14.79 3.79
N MET A 45 -20.45 -15.24 3.12
CA MET A 45 -21.75 -14.55 3.15
C MET A 45 -22.31 -14.46 4.56
N GLU A 46 -22.21 -15.53 5.35
CA GLU A 46 -22.65 -15.54 6.75
C GLU A 46 -21.83 -14.56 7.60
N PHE A 47 -20.51 -14.53 7.42
CA PHE A 47 -19.64 -13.57 8.10
C PHE A 47 -20.02 -12.12 7.78
N LEU A 48 -20.24 -11.79 6.50
CA LEU A 48 -20.63 -10.45 6.07
C LEU A 48 -21.98 -10.04 6.67
N ARG A 49 -22.96 -10.96 6.67
CA ARG A 49 -24.29 -10.76 7.24
C ARG A 49 -24.24 -10.50 8.74
N VAL A 50 -23.54 -11.36 9.51
CA VAL A 50 -23.40 -11.23 10.96
C VAL A 50 -22.65 -9.96 11.33
N SER A 51 -21.63 -9.60 10.56
CA SER A 51 -20.83 -8.39 10.75
C SER A 51 -21.58 -7.10 10.38
N GLY A 52 -22.71 -7.21 9.68
CA GLY A 52 -23.48 -6.08 9.17
C GLY A 52 -22.77 -5.33 8.04
N ILE A 53 -21.88 -6.00 7.31
CA ILE A 53 -21.23 -5.45 6.12
C ILE A 53 -22.22 -5.59 4.97
N SER A 54 -22.57 -4.47 4.32
CA SER A 54 -23.40 -4.51 3.13
C SER A 54 -22.62 -5.16 1.99
N SER A 55 -23.11 -6.30 1.53
CA SER A 55 -22.52 -7.08 0.44
C SER A 55 -23.56 -7.39 -0.63
N SER A 56 -23.09 -7.67 -1.83
CA SER A 56 -23.89 -8.19 -2.92
C SER A 56 -23.06 -9.21 -3.67
N MET A 57 -23.72 -10.29 -4.09
CA MET A 57 -23.08 -11.36 -4.84
C MET A 57 -23.08 -11.00 -6.32
N GLU A 58 -21.93 -11.13 -6.98
CA GLU A 58 -21.82 -10.98 -8.43
C GLU A 58 -21.52 -12.36 -9.02
N VAL A 59 -22.58 -12.98 -9.56
CA VAL A 59 -22.51 -14.27 -10.24
C VAL A 59 -22.56 -14.01 -11.74
N GLY A 60 -21.42 -14.00 -12.41
CA GLY A 60 -21.35 -13.80 -13.86
C GLY A 60 -20.08 -13.12 -14.34
N SER A 61 -20.01 -12.88 -15.65
CA SER A 61 -18.91 -12.18 -16.32
C SER A 61 -18.64 -10.87 -15.60
N PHE A 62 -17.53 -10.83 -14.90
CA PHE A 62 -17.01 -9.56 -14.42
C PHE A 62 -16.78 -8.69 -15.63
N ASN A 63 -17.55 -7.61 -15.75
CA ASN A 63 -17.23 -6.56 -16.70
C ASN A 63 -16.03 -5.74 -16.18
N PHE A 64 -14.89 -6.38 -15.90
CA PHE A 64 -13.59 -5.68 -15.87
C PHE A 64 -13.37 -4.97 -17.20
N SER A 65 -13.96 -5.53 -18.25
CA SER A 65 -14.04 -4.95 -19.56
C SER A 65 -15.10 -5.70 -20.38
N PRO A 66 -15.88 -5.02 -21.24
CA PRO A 66 -16.74 -5.70 -22.23
C PRO A 66 -15.94 -6.54 -23.24
N TYR A 67 -14.61 -6.56 -23.12
CA TYR A 67 -13.67 -7.26 -23.99
C TYR A 67 -13.04 -8.51 -23.34
N SER A 68 -13.51 -8.94 -22.16
CA SER A 68 -13.06 -10.18 -21.50
C SER A 68 -14.21 -11.17 -21.36
N ASP A 69 -13.98 -12.42 -21.76
CA ASP A 69 -14.90 -13.54 -21.55
C ASP A 69 -14.69 -14.25 -20.19
N LEU A 70 -13.86 -13.70 -19.31
CA LEU A 70 -13.53 -14.31 -18.02
C LEU A 70 -14.66 -14.07 -16.99
N SER A 71 -15.17 -15.17 -16.41
CA SER A 71 -16.21 -15.14 -15.37
C SER A 71 -15.75 -15.94 -14.15
N TYR A 72 -15.40 -15.24 -13.07
CA TYR A 72 -15.10 -15.85 -11.78
C TYR A 72 -16.19 -15.46 -10.78
N PRO A 73 -16.75 -16.41 -10.00
CA PRO A 73 -17.66 -16.07 -8.92
C PRO A 73 -16.97 -15.16 -7.91
N SER A 74 -17.64 -14.09 -7.49
CA SER A 74 -17.14 -13.24 -6.41
C SER A 74 -18.26 -12.66 -5.56
N ILE A 75 -17.86 -12.13 -4.42
CA ILE A 75 -18.68 -11.25 -3.61
C ILE A 75 -18.05 -9.88 -3.64
N TYR A 76 -18.87 -8.83 -3.84
CA TYR A 76 -18.39 -7.47 -3.65
C TYR A 76 -19.03 -6.81 -2.42
N ILE A 77 -18.25 -5.93 -1.81
CA ILE A 77 -18.66 -5.03 -0.73
C ILE A 77 -18.38 -3.59 -1.14
N ASN A 78 -19.22 -2.66 -0.72
CA ASN A 78 -19.03 -1.24 -0.98
C ASN A 78 -18.16 -0.62 0.12
N LEU A 79 -17.04 -0.01 -0.27
CA LEU A 79 -16.11 0.67 0.63
C LEU A 79 -16.23 2.18 0.62
N GLY A 80 -16.97 2.76 -0.33
CA GLY A 80 -17.05 4.20 -0.49
C GLY A 80 -17.51 4.63 -1.88
N SER A 81 -17.08 5.83 -2.27
CA SER A 81 -17.41 6.40 -3.56
C SER A 81 -16.24 7.20 -4.13
N TYR A 82 -16.20 7.31 -5.44
CA TYR A 82 -15.38 8.27 -6.15
C TYR A 82 -16.01 9.67 -6.10
N GLU A 83 -15.24 10.71 -6.38
CA GLU A 83 -15.70 12.10 -6.40
C GLU A 83 -16.87 12.32 -7.38
N GLU A 84 -16.86 11.62 -8.52
CA GLU A 84 -17.93 11.61 -9.52
C GLU A 84 -19.17 10.81 -9.11
N GLY A 85 -19.14 10.13 -7.95
CA GLY A 85 -20.29 9.42 -7.37
C GLY A 85 -20.35 7.92 -7.65
N GLY A 86 -19.45 7.36 -8.47
CA GLY A 86 -19.32 5.90 -8.64
C GLY A 86 -18.96 5.21 -7.33
N SER A 87 -19.42 3.97 -7.11
CA SER A 87 -19.07 3.20 -5.91
C SER A 87 -17.64 2.68 -6.00
N VAL A 88 -16.90 2.70 -4.89
CA VAL A 88 -15.61 1.98 -4.75
C VAL A 88 -15.89 0.62 -4.14
N LYS A 89 -15.51 -0.44 -4.85
CA LYS A 89 -15.81 -1.82 -4.46
C LYS A 89 -14.56 -2.59 -4.03
N ALA A 90 -14.75 -3.46 -3.04
CA ALA A 90 -13.84 -4.57 -2.78
C ALA A 90 -14.50 -5.87 -3.25
N TYR A 91 -13.75 -6.67 -3.97
CA TYR A 91 -14.11 -7.96 -4.53
C TYR A 91 -13.35 -9.06 -3.81
N ILE A 92 -14.07 -10.13 -3.46
CA ILE A 92 -13.52 -11.30 -2.79
C ILE A 92 -13.73 -12.49 -3.73
N PHE A 93 -12.64 -13.10 -4.16
CA PHE A 93 -12.62 -14.29 -5.01
C PHE A 93 -12.30 -15.50 -4.13
N PRO A 94 -13.32 -16.28 -3.74
CA PRO A 94 -13.10 -17.50 -2.98
C PRO A 94 -12.36 -18.53 -3.82
N GLY A 95 -11.40 -19.21 -3.19
CA GLY A 95 -10.72 -20.37 -3.74
C GLY A 95 -10.54 -21.44 -2.69
N SER A 96 -10.17 -22.64 -3.14
CA SER A 96 -9.96 -23.81 -2.29
C SER A 96 -8.70 -23.68 -1.43
N SER A 97 -7.63 -23.10 -1.98
CA SER A 97 -6.33 -22.96 -1.31
C SER A 97 -5.95 -21.50 -1.09
N TYR A 98 -6.37 -20.62 -2.00
CA TYR A 98 -6.08 -19.21 -1.99
C TYR A 98 -7.34 -18.36 -2.16
N THR A 99 -7.43 -17.28 -1.39
CA THR A 99 -8.50 -16.28 -1.52
C THR A 99 -7.88 -14.96 -1.96
N LEU A 100 -8.47 -14.31 -2.95
CA LEU A 100 -8.07 -12.96 -3.36
C LEU A 100 -9.05 -11.92 -2.80
N LEU A 101 -8.52 -10.91 -2.11
CA LEU A 101 -9.20 -9.66 -1.84
C LEU A 101 -8.64 -8.60 -2.79
N MET A 102 -9.45 -8.09 -3.70
CA MET A 102 -9.07 -7.07 -4.67
C MET A 102 -9.96 -5.85 -4.51
N VAL A 103 -9.39 -4.65 -4.52
CA VAL A 103 -10.09 -3.41 -4.22
C VAL A 103 -9.84 -2.39 -5.31
N GLU A 104 -10.90 -1.70 -5.70
CA GLU A 104 -10.84 -0.52 -6.57
C GLU A 104 -10.13 0.64 -5.86
N THR A 105 -9.26 1.33 -6.59
CA THR A 105 -8.48 2.47 -6.08
C THR A 105 -8.35 3.56 -7.15
N ASP A 106 -7.67 4.65 -6.82
CA ASP A 106 -7.39 5.75 -7.74
C ASP A 106 -6.20 5.44 -8.67
N THR A 107 -5.82 6.41 -9.51
CA THR A 107 -4.69 6.29 -10.43
C THR A 107 -3.33 6.17 -9.77
N ASP A 108 -3.22 6.54 -8.49
CA ASP A 108 -1.97 6.45 -7.73
C ASP A 108 -1.77 5.03 -7.16
N LEU A 109 -2.72 4.12 -7.42
CA LEU A 109 -2.72 2.74 -6.93
C LEU A 109 -2.61 2.68 -5.40
N SER A 110 -3.31 3.60 -4.71
CA SER A 110 -3.29 3.67 -3.25
C SER A 110 -3.72 2.35 -2.60
N GLU A 111 -2.92 1.87 -1.64
CA GLU A 111 -3.22 0.69 -0.83
C GLU A 111 -4.24 0.98 0.29
N ALA A 112 -4.57 2.25 0.54
CA ALA A 112 -5.45 2.64 1.64
C ALA A 112 -6.83 1.94 1.62
N PRO A 113 -7.52 1.81 0.46
CA PRO A 113 -8.76 1.04 0.36
C PRO A 113 -8.57 -0.45 0.65
N LEU A 114 -7.44 -1.03 0.25
CA LEU A 114 -7.10 -2.42 0.55
C LEU A 114 -6.95 -2.61 2.06
N ILE A 115 -6.09 -1.82 2.72
CA ILE A 115 -5.88 -1.91 4.18
C ILE A 115 -7.21 -1.77 4.94
N TYR A 116 -8.11 -0.89 4.47
CA TYR A 116 -9.45 -0.77 5.05
C TYR A 116 -10.31 -2.03 4.86
N ALA A 117 -10.35 -2.58 3.65
CA ALA A 117 -11.07 -3.82 3.38
C ALA A 117 -10.51 -4.98 4.22
N GLU A 118 -9.19 -5.07 4.36
CA GLU A 118 -8.53 -6.06 5.22
C GLU A 118 -8.91 -5.87 6.69
N SER A 119 -8.99 -4.62 7.19
CA SER A 119 -9.46 -4.35 8.55
C SER A 119 -10.88 -4.87 8.77
N LEU A 120 -11.80 -4.63 7.83
CA LEU A 120 -13.18 -5.11 7.90
C LEU A 120 -13.28 -6.63 7.86
N LEU A 121 -12.47 -7.27 7.02
CA LEU A 121 -12.50 -8.70 6.78
C LEU A 121 -11.57 -9.50 7.70
N SER A 122 -10.79 -8.85 8.57
CA SER A 122 -9.83 -9.49 9.50
C SER A 122 -10.44 -10.52 10.47
N GLY A 123 -11.76 -10.51 10.65
CA GLY A 123 -12.49 -11.55 11.38
C GLY A 123 -12.56 -12.87 10.62
N TYR A 124 -12.41 -12.84 9.29
CA TYR A 124 -12.57 -13.95 8.35
C TYR A 124 -11.28 -14.27 7.59
N LEU A 125 -10.65 -13.27 6.97
CA LEU A 125 -9.35 -13.40 6.30
C LEU A 125 -8.24 -13.07 7.30
N ASN A 126 -7.22 -13.93 7.39
CA ASN A 126 -6.07 -13.66 8.26
C ASN A 126 -4.97 -12.88 7.50
N PRO A 127 -4.71 -11.60 7.84
CA PRO A 127 -3.67 -10.79 7.17
C PRO A 127 -2.26 -11.38 7.25
N GLU A 128 -1.99 -12.27 8.21
CA GLU A 128 -0.69 -12.94 8.32
C GLU A 128 -0.47 -14.04 7.26
N LEU A 129 -1.52 -14.44 6.55
CA LEU A 129 -1.45 -15.46 5.50
C LEU A 129 -1.33 -14.85 4.10
N ILE A 130 -1.09 -13.54 3.99
CA ILE A 130 -0.87 -12.88 2.71
C ILE A 130 0.44 -13.39 2.10
N VAL A 131 0.38 -13.86 0.86
CA VAL A 131 1.53 -14.37 0.10
C VAL A 131 1.90 -13.50 -1.10
N ASN A 132 1.00 -12.62 -1.53
CA ASN A 132 1.24 -11.68 -2.61
C ASN A 132 0.37 -10.44 -2.41
N VAL A 133 0.96 -9.28 -2.64
CA VAL A 133 0.23 -8.02 -2.83
C VAL A 133 0.65 -7.47 -4.19
N SER A 134 -0.31 -7.12 -5.02
CA SER A 134 -0.06 -6.57 -6.34
C SER A 134 -1.06 -5.49 -6.68
N ALA A 135 -0.71 -4.68 -7.68
CA ALA A 135 -1.53 -3.59 -8.15
C ALA A 135 -1.47 -3.53 -9.67
N SER A 136 -2.54 -3.06 -10.29
CA SER A 136 -2.56 -2.76 -11.71
C SER A 136 -3.49 -1.61 -12.03
N PRO A 137 -3.16 -0.79 -13.02
CA PRO A 137 -4.13 0.12 -13.62
C PRO A 137 -5.37 -0.61 -14.10
N ASN A 138 -6.53 0.06 -14.07
CA ASN A 138 -7.80 -0.57 -14.40
C ASN A 138 -8.00 -0.88 -15.90
N ASN A 139 -7.11 -0.38 -16.77
CA ASN A 139 -7.10 -0.71 -18.19
C ASN A 139 -6.31 -2.00 -18.51
N TRP A 140 -5.74 -2.66 -17.49
CA TRP A 140 -5.11 -3.97 -17.61
C TRP A 140 -6.14 -5.06 -17.33
N VAL A 141 -6.32 -5.96 -18.28
CA VAL A 141 -7.36 -6.98 -18.22
C VAL A 141 -6.77 -8.36 -18.54
N PRO A 142 -6.93 -9.36 -17.65
CA PRO A 142 -7.44 -9.19 -16.29
C PRO A 142 -6.51 -8.31 -15.43
N PRO A 143 -7.00 -7.74 -14.31
CA PRO A 143 -6.14 -7.07 -13.34
C PRO A 143 -5.01 -8.00 -12.85
N VAL A 144 -3.83 -7.45 -12.57
CA VAL A 144 -2.65 -8.24 -12.11
C VAL A 144 -2.98 -9.08 -10.87
N PRO A 145 -3.67 -8.56 -9.83
CA PRO A 145 -4.01 -9.38 -8.65
C PRO A 145 -4.85 -10.61 -9.00
N LEU A 146 -5.75 -10.50 -9.99
CA LEU A 146 -6.55 -11.62 -10.45
C LEU A 146 -5.73 -12.64 -11.24
N ALA A 147 -4.80 -12.19 -12.08
CA ALA A 147 -3.89 -13.05 -12.83
C ALA A 147 -2.97 -13.86 -11.88
N GLU A 148 -2.39 -13.20 -10.88
CA GLU A 148 -1.55 -13.85 -9.87
C GLU A 148 -2.35 -14.86 -9.02
N TRP A 149 -3.58 -14.52 -8.64
CA TRP A 149 -4.45 -15.46 -7.94
C TRP A 149 -4.83 -16.66 -8.80
N SER A 150 -5.17 -16.44 -10.08
CA SER A 150 -5.52 -17.53 -11.00
C SER A 150 -4.34 -18.49 -11.20
N LYS A 151 -3.12 -17.96 -11.25
CA LYS A 151 -1.90 -18.77 -11.30
C LYS A 151 -1.74 -19.62 -10.05
N LEU A 152 -1.94 -19.05 -8.86
CA LEU A 152 -1.76 -19.75 -7.58
C LEU A 152 -2.86 -20.76 -7.28
N GLU A 153 -4.13 -20.40 -7.52
CA GLU A 153 -5.29 -21.22 -7.20
C GLU A 153 -5.59 -22.27 -8.28
N LYS A 154 -5.46 -21.91 -9.55
CA LYS A 154 -5.86 -22.77 -10.68
C LYS A 154 -4.70 -23.31 -11.51
N GLY A 155 -3.49 -22.77 -11.35
CA GLY A 155 -2.36 -23.08 -12.23
C GLY A 155 -2.51 -22.48 -13.63
N GLU A 156 -3.43 -21.54 -13.82
CA GLU A 156 -3.73 -20.91 -15.11
C GLU A 156 -2.94 -19.60 -15.25
N GLU A 157 -2.05 -19.52 -16.24
CA GLU A 157 -1.38 -18.27 -16.59
C GLU A 157 -2.26 -17.44 -17.53
N LEU A 158 -2.83 -16.36 -17.01
CA LEU A 158 -3.66 -15.45 -17.79
C LEU A 158 -2.80 -14.40 -18.50
N SER A 159 -3.00 -14.25 -19.81
CA SER A 159 -2.36 -13.18 -20.58
C SER A 159 -3.01 -11.83 -20.26
N ILE A 160 -2.20 -10.88 -19.78
CA ILE A 160 -2.65 -9.52 -19.48
C ILE A 160 -2.60 -8.68 -20.74
N SER A 161 -3.75 -8.11 -21.11
CA SER A 161 -3.88 -7.20 -22.25
C SER A 161 -4.24 -5.79 -21.77
N VAL A 162 -3.71 -4.77 -22.46
CA VAL A 162 -3.99 -3.36 -22.16
C VAL A 162 -5.04 -2.83 -23.14
N TYR A 163 -6.20 -2.43 -22.63
CA TYR A 163 -7.34 -1.95 -23.42
C TYR A 163 -7.48 -0.41 -23.43
N LYS A 164 -8.23 0.14 -24.40
CA LYS A 164 -8.36 1.59 -24.66
C LYS A 164 -9.42 2.31 -23.78
N CYS A 165 -9.00 3.45 -23.22
CA CYS A 165 -9.70 4.69 -22.82
C CYS A 165 -10.93 4.70 -21.89
N GLY A 166 -10.77 5.40 -20.75
CA GLY A 166 -11.80 6.24 -20.11
C GLY A 166 -11.30 7.71 -20.03
N PHE A 167 -12.20 8.70 -20.05
CA PHE A 167 -11.85 10.13 -20.13
C PHE A 167 -11.86 10.88 -18.77
N ILE A 168 -12.17 10.18 -17.68
CA ILE A 168 -12.40 10.77 -16.36
C ILE A 168 -11.49 10.08 -15.36
N TYR A 169 -10.53 10.81 -14.78
CA TYR A 169 -9.74 10.31 -13.65
C TYR A 169 -10.62 10.17 -12.41
N SER A 170 -10.75 8.95 -11.92
CA SER A 170 -11.52 8.62 -10.74
C SER A 170 -10.66 8.86 -9.50
N ARG A 171 -11.06 9.85 -8.69
CA ARG A 171 -10.44 10.14 -7.40
C ARG A 171 -11.31 9.62 -6.28
N LEU A 172 -10.69 9.05 -5.26
CA LEU A 172 -11.40 8.58 -4.08
C LEU A 172 -12.02 9.76 -3.34
N ARG A 173 -13.33 9.69 -3.04
CA ARG A 173 -14.02 10.77 -2.33
C ARG A 173 -13.52 10.84 -0.89
N LYS A 174 -12.97 12.00 -0.53
CA LYS A 174 -12.48 12.26 0.82
C LYS A 174 -13.62 12.27 1.85
N PRO A 175 -13.39 11.79 3.08
CA PRO A 175 -14.37 11.87 4.16
C PRO A 175 -14.67 13.34 4.51
N GLN A 176 -15.92 13.61 4.87
CA GLN A 176 -16.40 14.98 5.10
C GLN A 176 -16.62 15.31 6.58
N ILE A 177 -16.59 14.33 7.48
CA ILE A 177 -16.79 14.59 8.91
C ILE A 177 -15.50 15.17 9.51
N GLU A 178 -15.59 16.42 9.96
CA GLU A 178 -14.49 17.22 10.56
C GLU A 178 -14.35 16.97 12.08
N ARG A 179 -14.73 15.77 12.51
CA ARG A 179 -14.63 15.26 13.88
C ARG A 179 -13.65 14.09 13.88
N VAL A 180 -13.16 13.68 15.04
CA VAL A 180 -12.34 12.49 15.19
C VAL A 180 -13.19 11.33 15.69
N GLY A 181 -13.20 10.23 14.95
CA GLY A 181 -13.80 8.98 15.42
C GLY A 181 -12.81 8.20 16.28
N VAL A 182 -13.22 7.69 17.44
CA VAL A 182 -12.39 6.82 18.29
C VAL A 182 -12.99 5.43 18.38
N ILE A 183 -12.21 4.42 18.01
CA ILE A 183 -12.53 3.00 18.17
C ILE A 183 -11.73 2.47 19.35
N ALA A 184 -12.41 1.87 20.31
CA ALA A 184 -11.79 1.26 21.49
C ALA A 184 -12.71 0.18 22.06
N ASN A 185 -12.14 -0.81 22.76
CA ASN A 185 -12.92 -1.65 23.65
C ASN A 185 -13.25 -0.88 24.96
N ASP A 186 -14.12 -1.45 25.81
CA ASP A 186 -14.59 -0.80 27.04
C ASP A 186 -13.46 -0.44 28.02
N ILE A 187 -12.39 -1.25 28.04
CA ILE A 187 -11.25 -1.07 28.94
C ILE A 187 -10.39 0.12 28.48
N ASP A 188 -9.97 0.12 27.22
CA ASP A 188 -9.14 1.19 26.65
C ASP A 188 -9.93 2.51 26.56
N TYR A 189 -11.24 2.43 26.30
CA TYR A 189 -12.16 3.56 26.41
C TYR A 189 -12.10 4.18 27.81
N SER A 190 -12.34 3.38 28.85
CA SER A 190 -12.39 3.85 30.24
C SER A 190 -11.07 4.50 30.71
N LEU A 191 -9.94 4.03 30.19
CA LEU A 191 -8.61 4.48 30.62
C LEU A 191 -8.06 5.68 29.83
N SER A 192 -8.39 5.76 28.53
CA SER A 192 -7.65 6.61 27.60
C SER A 192 -8.51 7.57 26.77
N PHE A 193 -9.80 7.29 26.58
CA PHE A 193 -10.68 8.09 25.73
C PHE A 193 -10.74 9.56 26.16
N ASN A 194 -10.92 9.82 27.45
CA ASN A 194 -11.02 11.20 27.96
C ASN A 194 -9.76 12.03 27.70
N VAL A 195 -8.57 11.41 27.74
CA VAL A 195 -7.31 12.11 27.45
C VAL A 195 -7.28 12.59 26.00
N ILE A 196 -7.73 11.75 25.07
CA ILE A 196 -7.85 12.10 23.65
C ILE A 196 -8.90 13.18 23.45
N ARG A 197 -10.11 12.94 23.99
CA ARG A 197 -11.25 13.85 23.83
C ARG A 197 -10.90 15.26 24.27
N GLU A 198 -10.39 15.42 25.50
CA GLU A 198 -10.00 16.74 26.00
C GLU A 198 -8.88 17.38 25.19
N ALA A 199 -7.92 16.60 24.68
CA ALA A 199 -6.82 17.14 23.88
C ALA A 199 -7.32 17.73 22.57
N PHE A 200 -8.18 17.02 21.83
CA PHE A 200 -8.77 17.48 20.57
C PHE A 200 -9.79 18.62 20.79
N GLU A 201 -10.65 18.51 21.81
CA GLU A 201 -11.63 19.55 22.14
C GLU A 201 -10.94 20.89 22.50
N ARG A 202 -9.78 20.84 23.17
CA ARG A 202 -8.94 22.03 23.41
C ARG A 202 -8.42 22.68 22.13
N ARG A 203 -8.32 21.94 21.02
CA ARG A 203 -8.02 22.48 19.68
C ARG A 203 -9.30 22.77 18.88
N GLY A 204 -10.49 22.69 19.46
CA GLY A 204 -11.75 22.92 18.76
C GLY A 204 -12.09 21.84 17.74
N VAL A 205 -11.69 20.60 17.99
CA VAL A 205 -12.10 19.42 17.21
C VAL A 205 -12.92 18.51 18.11
N GLU A 206 -14.13 18.18 17.69
CA GLU A 206 -14.99 17.26 18.43
C GLU A 206 -14.56 15.80 18.23
N VAL A 207 -14.85 14.97 19.24
CA VAL A 207 -14.45 13.56 19.25
C VAL A 207 -15.66 12.67 19.53
N ASP A 208 -15.91 11.71 18.64
CA ASP A 208 -16.97 10.72 18.78
C ASP A 208 -16.40 9.36 19.19
N TYR A 209 -17.02 8.72 20.18
CA TYR A 209 -16.76 7.31 20.45
C TYR A 209 -17.61 6.44 19.52
N LEU A 210 -16.95 5.61 18.70
CA LEU A 210 -17.60 4.76 17.70
C LEU A 210 -17.88 3.34 18.20
N GLY A 211 -17.42 2.99 19.40
CA GLY A 211 -17.51 1.64 19.94
C GLY A 211 -16.34 0.75 19.52
N SER A 212 -16.60 -0.55 19.45
CA SER A 212 -15.65 -1.59 19.02
C SER A 212 -16.23 -2.49 17.93
N GLY A 213 -15.35 -3.26 17.27
CA GLY A 213 -15.71 -4.28 16.29
C GLY A 213 -16.05 -3.74 14.90
N THR A 214 -16.58 -4.61 14.04
CA THR A 214 -16.74 -4.32 12.61
C THR A 214 -17.68 -3.14 12.33
N ARG A 215 -18.77 -3.00 13.10
CA ARG A 215 -19.68 -1.85 12.96
C ARG A 215 -19.01 -0.51 13.25
N ALA A 216 -18.09 -0.48 14.23
CA ALA A 216 -17.31 0.72 14.52
C ALA A 216 -16.39 1.07 13.34
N LEU A 217 -15.73 0.08 12.73
CA LEU A 217 -14.89 0.26 11.54
C LEU A 217 -15.71 0.78 10.34
N ILE A 218 -16.90 0.24 10.09
CA ILE A 218 -17.79 0.71 9.01
C ILE A 218 -18.20 2.18 9.22
N ASN A 219 -18.48 2.58 10.46
CA ASN A 219 -18.84 3.96 10.75
C ASN A 219 -17.64 4.91 10.65
N ALA A 220 -16.45 4.40 10.97
CA ALA A 220 -15.21 5.17 11.01
C ALA A 220 -14.76 5.69 9.64
N GLN A 221 -15.09 5.01 8.54
CA GLN A 221 -14.74 5.46 7.17
C GLN A 221 -15.27 6.86 6.81
N LYS A 222 -16.28 7.37 7.53
CA LYS A 222 -16.89 8.67 7.29
C LYS A 222 -16.08 9.83 7.87
N TYR A 223 -15.12 9.53 8.75
CA TYR A 223 -14.30 10.49 9.47
C TYR A 223 -12.99 10.73 8.73
N ARG A 224 -12.52 11.99 8.69
CA ARG A 224 -11.22 12.32 8.09
C ARG A 224 -10.07 11.63 8.83
N ALA A 225 -10.18 11.52 10.15
CA ALA A 225 -9.24 10.80 10.98
C ALA A 225 -9.94 9.91 12.01
N VAL A 226 -9.41 8.72 12.18
CA VAL A 226 -9.89 7.72 13.13
C VAL A 226 -8.75 7.36 14.07
N ILE A 227 -8.99 7.38 15.38
CA ILE A 227 -8.04 6.87 16.37
C ILE A 227 -8.51 5.51 16.83
N ILE A 228 -7.61 4.53 16.77
CA ILE A 228 -7.86 3.17 17.24
C ILE A 228 -6.99 2.90 18.46
N LEU A 229 -7.64 2.61 19.57
CA LEU A 229 -7.00 2.32 20.85
C LEU A 229 -6.88 0.81 21.05
N GLY A 230 -5.65 0.37 21.33
CA GLY A 230 -5.32 -1.03 21.58
C GLY A 230 -4.62 -1.69 20.39
N GLY A 231 -3.73 -2.65 20.70
CA GLY A 231 -2.94 -3.36 19.72
C GLY A 231 -3.61 -4.60 19.12
N PRO A 232 -2.87 -5.42 18.36
CA PRO A 232 -3.37 -6.64 17.70
C PRO A 232 -4.04 -7.65 18.64
N ARG A 233 -3.65 -7.62 19.92
CA ARG A 233 -4.18 -8.50 20.98
C ARG A 233 -5.38 -7.90 21.72
N ALA A 234 -5.80 -6.68 21.40
CA ALA A 234 -6.94 -6.05 22.05
C ALA A 234 -8.23 -6.83 21.75
N PRO A 235 -9.05 -7.15 22.76
CA PRO A 235 -10.33 -7.81 22.53
C PRO A 235 -11.20 -7.02 21.56
N ILE A 236 -11.81 -7.71 20.60
CA ILE A 236 -12.75 -7.19 19.57
C ILE A 236 -12.10 -6.25 18.54
N VAL A 237 -11.22 -5.34 18.96
CA VAL A 237 -10.56 -4.33 18.11
C VAL A 237 -9.33 -4.90 17.40
N GLY A 238 -8.59 -5.80 18.06
CA GLY A 238 -7.21 -6.12 17.68
C GLY A 238 -7.04 -6.73 16.29
N ARG A 239 -7.97 -7.58 15.82
CA ARG A 239 -7.86 -8.17 14.47
C ARG A 239 -7.92 -7.11 13.37
N GLY A 240 -8.82 -6.13 13.50
CA GLY A 240 -8.97 -5.05 12.53
C GLY A 240 -7.77 -4.09 12.49
N VAL A 241 -6.92 -4.13 13.52
CA VAL A 241 -5.72 -3.31 13.65
C VAL A 241 -4.50 -3.93 12.97
N ILE A 242 -4.47 -5.26 12.78
CA ILE A 242 -3.32 -5.98 12.19
C ILE A 242 -2.92 -5.40 10.83
N PRO A 243 -3.83 -5.19 9.85
CA PRO A 243 -3.46 -4.63 8.54
C PRO A 243 -2.88 -3.21 8.64
N ILE A 244 -3.34 -2.44 9.61
CA ILE A 244 -2.92 -1.03 9.80
C ILE A 244 -1.53 -0.96 10.42
N ILE A 245 -1.21 -1.82 11.38
CA ILE A 245 0.10 -1.84 12.05
C ILE A 245 1.17 -2.48 11.15
N GLY A 246 0.85 -3.59 10.47
CA GLY A 246 1.84 -4.37 9.71
C GLY A 246 3.09 -4.74 10.52
N GLU A 247 4.26 -4.55 9.92
CA GLU A 247 5.56 -4.91 10.54
C GLU A 247 5.95 -4.08 11.77
N GLU A 248 5.38 -2.88 11.95
CA GLU A 248 5.66 -2.01 13.09
C GLU A 248 5.16 -2.59 14.42
N ARG A 249 4.44 -3.73 14.37
CA ARG A 249 4.07 -4.55 15.53
C ARG A 249 5.28 -4.98 16.36
N LYS A 250 6.46 -5.13 15.74
CA LYS A 250 7.72 -5.42 16.45
C LYS A 250 8.03 -4.36 17.53
N GLY A 251 7.58 -3.13 17.30
CA GLY A 251 7.68 -2.06 18.29
C GLY A 251 6.92 -2.33 19.60
N LEU A 252 5.86 -3.15 19.59
CA LEU A 252 5.17 -3.58 20.80
C LEU A 252 6.05 -4.48 21.67
N GLU A 253 6.87 -5.33 21.04
CA GLU A 253 7.76 -6.26 21.72
C GLU A 253 9.02 -5.55 22.22
N GLU A 254 9.58 -4.65 21.40
CA GLU A 254 10.83 -3.95 21.70
C GLU A 254 10.66 -2.75 22.65
N ARG A 255 9.62 -1.94 22.45
CA ARG A 255 9.42 -0.66 23.16
C ARG A 255 8.23 -0.66 24.11
N GLY A 256 7.43 -1.73 24.09
CA GLY A 256 6.20 -1.87 24.87
C GLY A 256 5.02 -1.04 24.35
N TRP A 257 5.20 -0.21 23.32
CA TRP A 257 4.12 0.57 22.70
C TRP A 257 4.50 1.07 21.31
N VAL A 258 3.49 1.51 20.56
CA VAL A 258 3.61 2.02 19.20
C VAL A 258 2.47 3.00 18.90
N ILE A 259 2.81 4.08 18.19
CA ILE A 259 1.89 5.07 17.63
C ILE A 259 2.15 5.11 16.13
N ILE A 260 1.16 4.76 15.32
CA ILE A 260 1.27 4.70 13.86
C ILE A 260 0.20 5.58 13.27
N THR A 261 0.51 6.23 12.16
CA THR A 261 -0.48 6.89 11.31
C THR A 261 -0.33 6.38 9.89
N ARG A 262 -1.40 5.83 9.32
CA ARG A 262 -1.43 5.33 7.93
C ARG A 262 -2.67 5.82 7.18
N PRO A 263 -2.57 6.01 5.86
CA PRO A 263 -3.74 6.05 4.99
C PRO A 263 -4.63 4.83 5.21
N TRP A 264 -5.94 5.04 5.35
CA TRP A 264 -6.90 3.98 5.63
C TRP A 264 -8.26 4.35 5.03
N GLY A 265 -8.72 3.55 4.06
CA GLY A 265 -9.86 3.89 3.22
C GLY A 265 -9.56 5.16 2.43
N THR A 266 -10.40 6.18 2.58
CA THR A 266 -10.17 7.51 1.98
C THR A 266 -9.68 8.55 2.98
N GLY A 267 -9.45 8.15 4.25
CA GLY A 267 -8.96 9.00 5.34
C GLY A 267 -7.66 8.48 5.95
N ILE A 268 -7.44 8.80 7.22
CA ILE A 268 -6.28 8.32 7.98
C ILE A 268 -6.72 7.53 9.22
N ALA A 269 -5.98 6.48 9.55
CA ALA A 269 -6.07 5.77 10.82
C ALA A 269 -4.83 6.06 11.66
N VAL A 270 -5.05 6.39 12.93
CA VAL A 270 -4.02 6.54 13.95
C VAL A 270 -4.18 5.41 14.94
N VAL A 271 -3.23 4.47 14.96
CA VAL A 271 -3.25 3.36 15.91
C VAL A 271 -2.35 3.72 17.09
N ILE A 272 -2.91 3.68 18.31
CA ILE A 272 -2.17 3.87 19.54
C ILE A 272 -2.31 2.59 20.37
N ALA A 273 -1.21 1.83 20.47
CA ALA A 273 -1.22 0.51 21.07
C ALA A 273 -0.04 0.34 22.03
N GLY A 274 -0.33 -0.14 23.23
CA GLY A 274 0.65 -0.68 24.16
C GLY A 274 0.67 -2.21 24.17
N ALA A 275 1.73 -2.79 24.72
CA ALA A 275 1.80 -4.22 25.03
C ALA A 275 0.72 -4.63 26.06
N ASP A 276 0.26 -3.66 26.87
CA ASP A 276 -0.91 -3.76 27.72
C ASP A 276 -1.72 -2.44 27.75
N ARG A 277 -2.85 -2.47 28.46
CA ARG A 277 -3.80 -1.34 28.58
C ARG A 277 -3.22 -0.08 29.24
N TYR A 278 -2.25 -0.23 30.15
CA TYR A 278 -1.61 0.89 30.82
C TYR A 278 -0.57 1.53 29.93
N LEU A 279 0.18 0.72 29.19
CA LEU A 279 1.11 1.20 28.16
C LEU A 279 0.37 1.87 26.99
N THR A 280 -0.82 1.40 26.62
CA THR A 280 -1.70 2.12 25.66
C THR A 280 -2.03 3.51 26.18
N ARG A 281 -2.42 3.64 27.45
CA ARG A 281 -2.71 4.93 28.08
C ARG A 281 -1.50 5.86 28.09
N ASP A 282 -0.32 5.34 28.37
CA ASP A 282 0.90 6.16 28.35
C ASP A 282 1.31 6.55 26.94
N ALA A 283 1.12 5.68 25.95
CA ALA A 283 1.27 6.01 24.53
C ALA A 283 0.28 7.11 24.11
N VAL A 284 -0.96 7.09 24.60
CA VAL A 284 -1.92 8.18 24.37
C VAL A 284 -1.43 9.51 24.92
N LYS A 285 -0.87 9.54 26.14
CA LYS A 285 -0.28 10.78 26.71
C LYS A 285 0.87 11.31 25.86
N LYS A 286 1.72 10.41 25.35
CA LYS A 286 2.83 10.78 24.44
C LYS A 286 2.29 11.32 23.12
N PHE A 287 1.29 10.67 22.54
CA PHE A 287 0.64 11.10 21.31
C PHE A 287 0.10 12.53 21.43
N VAL A 288 -0.75 12.80 22.42
CA VAL A 288 -1.39 14.13 22.57
C VAL A 288 -0.41 15.27 22.88
N SER A 289 0.84 14.92 23.25
CA SER A 289 1.92 15.88 23.50
C SER A 289 2.92 15.99 22.34
N SER A 290 2.67 15.27 21.24
CA SER A 290 3.60 15.17 20.10
C SER A 290 3.22 16.08 18.95
N GLU A 291 4.20 16.38 18.09
CA GLU A 291 3.94 17.06 16.80
C GLU A 291 2.99 16.27 15.89
N LEU A 292 2.98 14.94 16.01
CA LEU A 292 2.09 14.08 15.22
C LEU A 292 0.62 14.39 15.52
N PHE A 293 0.28 14.64 16.78
CA PHE A 293 -1.09 15.00 17.16
C PHE A 293 -1.52 16.34 16.55
N GLU A 294 -0.65 17.36 16.56
CA GLU A 294 -0.96 18.65 15.91
C GLU A 294 -1.15 18.49 14.39
N ARG A 295 -0.40 17.58 13.74
CA ARG A 295 -0.62 17.24 12.32
C ARG A 295 -1.98 16.56 12.10
N VAL A 296 -2.39 15.64 12.97
CA VAL A 296 -3.71 14.99 12.89
C VAL A 296 -4.83 16.02 13.07
N VAL A 297 -4.71 16.93 14.04
CA VAL A 297 -5.66 18.05 14.22
C VAL A 297 -5.78 18.87 12.93
N LYS A 298 -4.64 19.21 12.31
CA LYS A 298 -4.61 19.96 11.06
C LYS A 298 -5.34 19.23 9.93
N VAL A 299 -5.10 17.92 9.77
CA VAL A 299 -5.77 17.09 8.76
C VAL A 299 -7.28 17.03 8.94
N VAL A 300 -7.75 16.91 10.18
CA VAL A 300 -9.18 16.89 10.48
C VAL A 300 -9.83 18.22 10.08
N LYS A 301 -9.19 19.35 10.41
CA LYS A 301 -9.73 20.70 10.14
C LYS A 301 -9.63 21.13 8.68
N GLU A 302 -8.46 20.91 8.08
CA GLU A 302 -8.11 21.50 6.78
C GLU A 302 -8.29 20.52 5.61
N GLY A 303 -8.53 19.23 5.87
CA GLY A 303 -8.69 18.21 4.82
C GLY A 303 -7.41 17.85 4.08
N GLY A 304 -6.24 18.15 4.67
CA GLY A 304 -4.92 17.81 4.12
C GLY A 304 -4.58 16.31 4.21
N GLU A 305 -3.65 15.84 3.40
CA GLU A 305 -3.15 14.47 3.47
C GLU A 305 -1.99 14.35 4.47
N ILE A 306 -2.06 13.36 5.37
CA ILE A 306 -0.84 12.88 6.02
C ILE A 306 -0.21 11.89 5.06
N LYS A 307 0.83 12.33 4.34
CA LYS A 307 1.75 11.39 3.69
C LYS A 307 2.28 10.47 4.80
N SER A 308 2.02 9.16 4.66
CA SER A 308 2.46 8.12 5.59
C SER A 308 3.87 8.41 6.12
N ILE A 309 4.07 8.41 7.44
CA ILE A 309 5.41 8.47 8.05
C ILE A 309 6.08 7.07 8.03
N SER A 310 5.43 6.08 7.44
CA SER A 310 5.98 4.75 7.20
C SER A 310 6.08 4.50 5.70
N GLN A 311 7.30 4.66 5.20
CA GLN A 311 7.76 4.44 3.82
C GLN A 311 7.16 5.38 2.75
N LYS A 312 8.02 6.22 2.16
CA LYS A 312 7.94 6.50 0.72
C LYS A 312 7.89 5.13 0.03
N LYS A 313 6.70 4.62 -0.35
CA LYS A 313 6.60 3.81 -1.58
C LYS A 313 6.74 4.78 -2.74
N GLY A 314 7.96 5.29 -2.89
CA GLY A 314 8.36 6.02 -4.07
C GLY A 314 8.81 5.04 -5.13
N LEU A 315 9.09 5.56 -6.32
CA LEU A 315 9.71 4.82 -7.41
C LEU A 315 10.94 4.00 -6.96
N VAL A 316 11.62 4.44 -5.90
CA VAL A 316 12.77 3.78 -5.30
C VAL A 316 12.43 3.34 -3.87
N GLU A 317 12.63 2.05 -3.60
CA GLU A 317 12.52 1.44 -2.28
C GLU A 317 13.87 0.84 -1.86
N LEU A 318 14.29 1.08 -0.61
CA LEU A 318 15.42 0.39 0.02
C LEU A 318 14.90 -0.87 0.71
N VAL A 319 15.19 -2.03 0.13
CA VAL A 319 14.72 -3.35 0.60
C VAL A 319 15.53 -3.83 1.80
N SER A 320 16.86 -3.66 1.74
CA SER A 320 17.76 -4.16 2.76
C SER A 320 18.99 -3.26 2.86
N SER A 321 19.54 -3.11 4.06
CA SER A 321 20.88 -2.57 4.22
C SER A 321 21.55 -3.13 5.46
N PHE A 322 22.78 -3.60 5.30
CA PHE A 322 23.57 -4.20 6.36
C PHE A 322 25.07 -3.98 6.13
N GLY A 323 25.82 -3.89 7.21
CA GLY A 323 27.27 -3.90 7.19
C GLY A 323 27.84 -5.23 7.65
N ARG A 324 29.03 -5.58 7.13
CA ARG A 324 29.82 -6.73 7.61
C ARG A 324 31.31 -6.45 7.47
N CYS A 325 32.13 -7.16 8.23
CA CYS A 325 33.57 -7.16 8.01
C CYS A 325 33.89 -7.72 6.61
N GLY A 326 34.78 -7.04 5.88
CA GLY A 326 35.17 -7.42 4.53
C GLY A 326 36.05 -6.36 3.88
N TYR A 327 36.73 -6.73 2.81
CA TYR A 327 37.55 -5.83 2.03
C TYR A 327 36.92 -5.58 0.65
N GLN A 328 36.83 -4.32 0.27
CA GLN A 328 36.38 -3.87 -1.04
C GLN A 328 37.07 -2.54 -1.34
N GLU A 329 37.70 -2.41 -2.52
CA GLU A 329 38.55 -1.26 -2.84
C GLU A 329 37.78 0.06 -3.00
N GLY A 330 36.58 0.02 -3.57
CA GLY A 330 35.74 1.19 -3.83
C GLY A 330 34.26 0.85 -3.87
N PRO A 331 33.37 1.84 -4.08
CA PRO A 331 31.95 1.57 -4.21
C PRO A 331 31.64 0.74 -5.47
N ASP A 332 30.64 -0.13 -5.39
CA ASP A 332 30.15 -0.93 -6.51
C ASP A 332 28.63 -0.81 -6.61
N LEU A 333 28.12 -0.85 -7.85
CA LEU A 333 26.70 -0.78 -8.16
C LEU A 333 26.41 -1.77 -9.28
N SER A 334 25.42 -2.63 -9.08
CA SER A 334 24.91 -3.54 -10.10
C SER A 334 23.40 -3.46 -10.17
N VAL A 335 22.83 -3.66 -11.37
CA VAL A 335 21.39 -3.62 -11.60
C VAL A 335 20.97 -4.86 -12.39
N THR A 336 19.91 -5.52 -11.92
CA THR A 336 19.24 -6.62 -12.63
C THR A 336 17.79 -6.25 -12.89
N VAL A 337 17.30 -6.47 -14.10
CA VAL A 337 15.94 -6.12 -14.50
C VAL A 337 15.04 -7.34 -14.50
N ARG A 338 13.81 -7.21 -13.99
CA ARG A 338 12.76 -8.23 -14.10
C ARG A 338 11.42 -7.54 -14.37
N GLY A 339 10.93 -7.68 -15.60
CA GLY A 339 9.74 -6.96 -16.06
C GLY A 339 9.94 -5.45 -15.95
N SER A 340 8.95 -4.73 -15.43
CA SER A 340 9.00 -3.27 -15.27
C SER A 340 9.81 -2.79 -14.05
N TYR A 341 10.60 -3.64 -13.39
CA TYR A 341 11.33 -3.31 -12.18
C TYR A 341 12.83 -3.57 -12.33
N ALA A 342 13.63 -2.65 -11.80
CA ALA A 342 15.07 -2.78 -11.66
C ALA A 342 15.45 -3.03 -10.20
N TYR A 343 16.26 -4.06 -9.98
CA TYR A 343 16.79 -4.47 -8.68
C TYR A 343 18.26 -4.06 -8.62
N ALA A 344 18.59 -3.12 -7.75
CA ALA A 344 19.95 -2.59 -7.66
C ALA A 344 20.63 -3.03 -6.36
N ASN A 345 21.87 -3.49 -6.45
CA ASN A 345 22.73 -3.76 -5.30
C ASN A 345 23.87 -2.74 -5.31
N TYR A 346 23.95 -1.96 -4.23
CA TYR A 346 25.02 -1.00 -3.99
C TYR A 346 25.86 -1.43 -2.80
N SER A 347 27.17 -1.28 -2.90
CA SER A 347 28.08 -1.55 -1.79
C SER A 347 29.15 -0.47 -1.66
N LEU A 348 29.61 -0.24 -0.42
CA LEU A 348 30.65 0.73 -0.10
C LEU A 348 31.71 0.07 0.81
N GLY A 349 32.92 -0.06 0.28
CA GLY A 349 34.09 -0.51 1.04
C GLY A 349 34.67 0.56 1.96
N HIS A 350 35.60 0.14 2.83
CA HIS A 350 36.26 1.00 3.83
C HIS A 350 35.28 1.75 4.76
N ALA A 351 34.12 1.14 5.02
CA ALA A 351 33.04 1.72 5.81
C ALA A 351 32.95 1.09 7.20
N ASN A 352 32.22 1.74 8.11
CA ASN A 352 31.92 1.19 9.43
C ASN A 352 30.99 -0.04 9.25
N PRO A 353 31.40 -1.27 9.64
CA PRO A 353 30.58 -2.48 9.48
C PRO A 353 29.33 -2.47 10.37
N CYS A 354 29.26 -1.60 11.38
CA CYS A 354 28.07 -1.39 12.20
C CYS A 354 27.29 -0.15 11.73
N ALA A 355 27.33 0.18 10.45
CA ALA A 355 26.48 1.18 9.86
C ALA A 355 25.59 0.56 8.78
N LYS A 356 24.46 1.23 8.52
CA LYS A 356 23.53 0.90 7.45
C LYS A 356 23.23 2.14 6.62
N PHE A 357 22.84 1.93 5.37
CA PHE A 357 22.26 2.99 4.57
C PHE A 357 20.81 3.24 4.96
N VAL A 358 20.42 4.50 4.88
CA VAL A 358 19.04 4.96 4.99
C VAL A 358 18.75 5.81 3.76
N LEU A 359 17.68 5.47 3.05
CA LEU A 359 17.20 6.22 1.90
C LEU A 359 16.66 7.58 2.36
N ARG A 360 17.30 8.67 1.93
CA ARG A 360 16.85 10.04 2.22
C ARG A 360 15.88 10.51 1.14
N ASP A 361 16.33 10.43 -0.10
CA ASP A 361 15.52 10.83 -1.26
C ASP A 361 15.96 10.13 -2.55
N TYR A 362 15.20 10.36 -3.61
CA TYR A 362 15.62 10.12 -4.98
C TYR A 362 15.10 11.23 -5.91
N GLU A 363 15.87 11.52 -6.96
CA GLU A 363 15.50 12.47 -8.01
C GLU A 363 15.38 11.72 -9.35
N VAL A 364 14.40 12.09 -10.16
CA VAL A 364 14.20 11.55 -11.51
C VAL A 364 14.23 12.69 -12.52
N GLU A 365 15.22 12.67 -13.40
CA GLU A 365 15.39 13.64 -14.48
C GLU A 365 15.39 12.89 -15.82
N GLY A 366 14.22 12.85 -16.48
CA GLY A 366 14.04 12.00 -17.67
C GLY A 366 14.20 10.52 -17.31
N ASN A 367 15.15 9.83 -17.93
CA ASN A 367 15.47 8.44 -17.64
C ASN A 367 16.63 8.27 -16.64
N ARG A 368 17.07 9.35 -15.99
CA ARG A 368 18.11 9.32 -14.98
C ARG A 368 17.51 9.31 -13.59
N ILE A 369 17.86 8.30 -12.79
CA ILE A 369 17.41 8.11 -11.41
C ILE A 369 18.61 8.27 -10.50
N LYS A 370 18.54 9.22 -9.57
CA LYS A 370 19.61 9.50 -8.62
C LYS A 370 19.12 9.21 -7.21
N ILE A 371 19.79 8.32 -6.49
CA ILE A 371 19.43 7.94 -5.12
C ILE A 371 20.36 8.63 -4.12
N GLU A 372 19.75 9.29 -3.13
CA GLU A 372 20.46 9.90 -2.01
C GLU A 372 20.37 9.04 -0.75
N LEU A 373 21.53 8.64 -0.24
CA LEU A 373 21.67 7.79 0.95
C LEU A 373 22.38 8.56 2.06
N SER A 374 21.88 8.42 3.28
CA SER A 374 22.65 8.69 4.49
C SER A 374 23.15 7.40 5.12
N MET A 375 24.15 7.50 5.99
CA MET A 375 24.61 6.38 6.83
C MET A 375 24.18 6.62 8.28
N GLU A 376 23.69 5.57 8.93
CA GLU A 376 23.34 5.58 10.34
C GLU A 376 24.06 4.43 11.05
N GLU A 377 24.64 4.70 12.22
CA GLU A 377 25.28 3.68 13.05
C GLU A 377 24.22 2.84 13.77
N THR A 378 24.42 1.53 13.80
CA THR A 378 23.50 0.55 14.38
C THR A 378 23.92 0.09 15.77
N ALA A 379 25.11 0.47 16.25
CA ALA A 379 25.62 0.12 17.58
C ALA A 379 26.54 1.21 18.15
N GLU A 380 26.45 1.47 19.46
CA GLU A 380 27.35 2.39 20.18
C GLU A 380 28.79 1.87 20.29
N ILE A 381 28.98 0.54 20.22
CA ILE A 381 30.28 -0.11 20.25
C ILE A 381 30.37 -1.00 19.00
N CYS A 382 31.30 -0.69 18.10
CA CYS A 382 31.50 -1.45 16.87
C CYS A 382 32.82 -2.23 16.86
N VAL A 383 32.81 -3.37 16.16
CA VAL A 383 33.99 -4.19 15.93
C VAL A 383 35.01 -3.44 15.06
N GLN A 384 36.28 -3.44 15.47
CA GLN A 384 37.37 -2.80 14.73
C GLN A 384 37.86 -3.70 13.58
N CYS A 385 37.13 -3.69 12.47
CA CYS A 385 37.54 -4.34 11.21
C CYS A 385 37.31 -3.38 10.04
N VAL A 386 37.96 -3.65 8.90
CA VAL A 386 37.56 -3.02 7.63
C VAL A 386 36.19 -3.57 7.26
N GLY A 387 35.22 -2.68 7.07
CA GLY A 387 33.83 -3.04 6.79
C GLY A 387 33.40 -2.69 5.38
N VAL A 388 32.37 -3.41 4.93
CA VAL A 388 31.61 -3.12 3.71
C VAL A 388 30.14 -3.00 4.09
N ILE A 389 29.48 -1.93 3.65
CA ILE A 389 28.03 -1.74 3.80
C ILE A 389 27.36 -2.04 2.46
N TYR A 390 26.28 -2.80 2.50
CA TYR A 390 25.47 -3.19 1.35
C TYR A 390 24.09 -2.53 1.44
N ALA A 391 23.50 -2.22 0.29
CA ALA A 391 22.12 -1.78 0.16
C ALA A 391 21.47 -2.41 -1.09
N ASP A 392 20.29 -2.99 -0.89
CA ASP A 392 19.46 -3.54 -1.96
C ASP A 392 18.28 -2.60 -2.20
N PHE A 393 18.04 -2.25 -3.47
CA PHE A 393 16.94 -1.40 -3.90
C PHE A 393 16.02 -2.10 -4.88
N VAL A 394 14.75 -1.72 -4.84
CA VAL A 394 13.77 -1.97 -5.90
C VAL A 394 13.38 -0.64 -6.51
N ILE A 395 13.43 -0.56 -7.83
CA ILE A 395 13.16 0.64 -8.60
C ILE A 395 12.08 0.32 -9.63
N GLY A 396 10.89 0.91 -9.47
CA GLY A 396 9.80 0.74 -10.41
C GLY A 396 8.41 0.86 -9.80
N PRO A 397 7.36 0.66 -10.63
CA PRO A 397 7.45 0.26 -12.04
C PRO A 397 8.00 1.39 -12.94
N LEU A 398 8.86 1.04 -13.89
CA LEU A 398 9.41 1.93 -14.91
C LEU A 398 8.80 1.60 -16.29
N PRO A 399 8.47 2.61 -17.12
CA PRO A 399 8.15 2.40 -18.53
C PRO A 399 9.31 1.74 -19.29
N PRO A 400 9.07 1.03 -20.41
CA PRO A 400 10.14 0.51 -21.24
C PRO A 400 11.09 1.61 -21.71
N GLY A 401 12.39 1.36 -21.64
CA GLY A 401 13.40 2.35 -22.02
C GLY A 401 14.77 2.12 -21.40
N SER A 402 15.74 2.90 -21.86
CA SER A 402 17.10 2.92 -21.30
C SER A 402 17.18 3.96 -20.19
N TYR A 403 17.63 3.52 -19.01
CA TYR A 403 17.72 4.30 -17.78
C TYR A 403 19.13 4.30 -17.22
N GLU A 404 19.46 5.36 -16.47
CA GLU A 404 20.69 5.48 -15.71
C GLU A 404 20.37 5.55 -14.22
N LEU A 405 20.91 4.62 -13.42
CA LEU A 405 20.85 4.67 -11.96
C LEU A 405 22.17 5.22 -11.41
N CYS A 406 22.12 6.28 -10.60
CA CYS A 406 23.28 6.86 -9.93
C CYS A 406 23.13 6.85 -8.41
N ILE A 407 24.13 6.28 -7.71
CA ILE A 407 24.22 6.28 -6.24
C ILE A 407 25.60 6.78 -5.82
N ARG A 408 25.66 7.88 -5.06
CA ARG A 408 26.91 8.52 -4.56
C ARG A 408 28.03 8.65 -5.62
N GLY A 409 27.66 8.96 -6.86
CA GLY A 409 28.60 9.18 -7.97
C GLY A 409 28.96 7.94 -8.80
N VAL A 410 28.50 6.75 -8.41
CA VAL A 410 28.58 5.54 -9.25
C VAL A 410 27.30 5.44 -10.06
N CYS A 411 27.41 5.34 -11.39
CA CYS A 411 26.26 5.28 -12.29
C CYS A 411 26.31 4.02 -13.16
N VAL A 412 25.16 3.37 -13.35
CA VAL A 412 25.00 2.18 -14.18
C VAL A 412 23.80 2.37 -15.10
N GLN A 413 23.98 2.00 -16.36
CA GLN A 413 22.91 1.97 -17.37
C GLN A 413 22.21 0.62 -17.34
N PHE A 414 20.88 0.63 -17.47
CA PHE A 414 20.05 -0.57 -17.58
C PHE A 414 18.87 -0.33 -18.53
N GLU A 415 18.26 -1.40 -19.00
CA GLU A 415 17.14 -1.36 -19.95
C GLU A 415 15.96 -2.12 -19.36
N ILE A 416 14.79 -1.46 -19.32
CA ILE A 416 13.52 -2.02 -18.84
C ILE A 416 12.71 -2.60 -19.98
#